data_AF-A0A962RYX8-F1
#
_entry.id   AF-A0A962RYX8-F1
#
_cell.length_a   1.000
_cell.length_b   1.000
_cell.length_c   1.000
_cell.angle_alpha   90.00
_cell.angle_beta   90.00
_cell.angle_gamma   90.00
#
_symmetry.space_group_name_H-M   'P 1'
#
loop_
_entity.id
_entity.type
_entity.pdbx_description
1 polymer ?
#
loop_
_entity_poly.entity_id
_entity_poly.type
_entity_poly.pdbx_seq_one_letter_code
_entity_poly.pdbx_strand_id
1 'polypeptide(L)'
;FYFEVQSALVNAMLRALAEPLGERAIGGAYGSTNLHTGEGLDAAGRPWFSAAELEAQYGAWGATDAGDGNNHCGLAMLNMIMPAVEEIEPRVPALILDREYVADTAGPGRHRGGAGLAKQSIFLAAGNHYLVPLHFRTASGSGVAGGADGCTGGAWWLDGRLDENGSGDVAAIDDFAAAAPIAGHVDAVSHEPREDGEFAFFGRRAVWPGERGALLRWHTNGGGGWGEPYARDPQAVLRDVRDGYVSIAGAARDYGVAVHGDPQTDPEGLVVDVAGTARLRAVGPVRVTSADACAAPPCVAGVHLDRATVAGVCPECGSDALAAYPVLSEGGWFRVVKCQACLHSLAREADANGPVVLKSRLV
;
A
#
# COMPACT_ATOMS: atom_id res chain seq x y z
N PHE A 1 -21.86 6.11 9.92
CA PHE A 1 -20.99 4.95 10.25
C PHE A 1 -20.44 5.12 11.66
N TYR A 2 -20.85 4.28 12.60
CA TYR A 2 -20.52 4.47 14.02
C TYR A 2 -19.05 4.14 14.36
N PHE A 3 -18.44 3.18 13.66
CA PHE A 3 -17.03 2.79 13.86
C PHE A 3 -16.05 3.95 13.68
N GLU A 4 -16.28 4.79 12.67
CA GLU A 4 -15.41 5.94 12.37
C GLU A 4 -15.48 7.00 13.47
N VAL A 5 -16.68 7.26 13.99
CA VAL A 5 -16.88 8.20 15.12
C VAL A 5 -16.25 7.63 16.38
N GLN A 6 -16.44 6.33 16.66
CA GLN A 6 -15.85 5.67 17.81
C GLN A 6 -14.31 5.70 17.75
N SER A 7 -13.72 5.50 16.56
CA SER A 7 -12.26 5.50 16.39
C SER A 7 -11.66 6.87 16.68
N ALA A 8 -12.35 7.92 16.26
CA ALA A 8 -12.00 9.30 16.61
C ALA A 8 -12.00 9.51 18.12
N LEU A 9 -13.03 9.02 18.82
CA LEU A 9 -13.16 9.14 20.27
C LEU A 9 -12.06 8.36 20.99
N VAL A 10 -11.77 7.12 20.58
CA VAL A 10 -10.70 6.31 21.18
C VAL A 10 -9.34 6.99 21.00
N ASN A 11 -9.00 7.42 19.78
CA ASN A 11 -7.74 8.13 19.54
C ASN A 11 -7.65 9.44 20.32
N ALA A 12 -8.74 10.20 20.43
CA ALA A 12 -8.78 11.42 21.25
C ALA A 12 -8.57 11.11 22.74
N MET A 13 -9.16 10.04 23.25
CA MET A 13 -8.96 9.59 24.64
C MET A 13 -7.51 9.17 24.90
N LEU A 14 -6.91 8.37 24.00
CA LEU A 14 -5.51 7.95 24.12
C LEU A 14 -4.57 9.16 24.12
N ARG A 15 -4.79 10.13 23.23
CA ARG A 15 -4.04 11.40 23.19
C ARG A 15 -4.18 12.19 24.49
N ALA A 16 -5.41 12.38 24.97
CA ALA A 16 -5.66 13.14 26.19
C ALA A 16 -5.06 12.47 27.45
N LEU A 17 -4.96 11.14 27.46
CA LEU A 17 -4.40 10.37 28.56
C LEU A 17 -2.87 10.19 28.45
N ALA A 18 -2.24 10.57 27.34
CA ALA A 18 -0.82 10.30 27.12
C ALA A 18 0.08 10.97 28.17
N GLU A 19 -0.12 12.26 28.43
CA GLU A 19 0.65 13.00 29.44
C GLU A 19 0.47 12.45 30.87
N PRO A 20 -0.76 12.27 31.40
CA PRO A 20 -0.93 11.75 32.76
C PRO A 20 -0.53 10.28 32.92
N LEU A 21 -0.52 9.48 31.84
CA LEU A 21 -0.03 8.10 31.88
C LEU A 21 1.49 8.00 31.81
N GLY A 22 2.18 9.02 31.29
CA GLY A 22 3.63 9.06 31.13
C GLY A 22 4.13 7.86 30.33
N GLU A 23 5.02 7.06 30.91
CA GLU A 23 5.57 5.86 30.26
C GLU A 23 4.50 4.83 29.89
N ARG A 24 3.35 4.79 30.60
CA ARG A 24 2.25 3.86 30.30
C ARG A 24 1.33 4.34 29.17
N ALA A 25 1.67 5.44 28.50
CA ALA A 25 0.91 5.93 27.35
C ALA A 25 0.94 4.92 26.20
N ILE A 26 -0.13 4.90 25.43
CA ILE A 26 -0.32 4.01 24.28
C ILE A 26 -0.39 4.87 23.03
N GLY A 27 0.41 4.54 22.02
CA GLY A 27 0.39 5.22 20.73
C GLY A 27 -0.98 5.10 20.06
N GLY A 28 -1.34 6.10 19.25
CA GLY A 28 -2.56 6.05 18.46
C GLY A 28 -2.51 4.96 17.38
N ALA A 29 -3.66 4.43 16.99
CA ALA A 29 -3.79 3.53 15.84
C ALA A 29 -4.18 4.31 14.58
N TYR A 30 -4.15 3.64 13.42
CA TYR A 30 -4.52 4.15 12.09
C TYR A 30 -5.92 4.77 11.98
N GLY A 31 -6.80 4.53 12.96
CA GLY A 31 -7.92 5.41 13.27
C GLY A 31 -9.11 5.43 12.33
N SER A 32 -9.07 4.75 11.18
CA SER A 32 -10.20 4.64 10.25
C SER A 32 -10.46 3.19 9.85
N THR A 33 -11.71 2.79 9.70
CA THR A 33 -12.06 1.49 9.10
C THR A 33 -11.89 1.47 7.60
N ASN A 34 -11.69 2.63 6.94
CA ASN A 34 -11.51 2.71 5.49
C ASN A 34 -12.54 1.87 4.74
N LEU A 35 -13.80 1.97 5.16
CA LEU A 35 -14.80 1.00 4.77
C LEU A 35 -15.06 1.10 3.26
N HIS A 36 -15.01 -0.05 2.59
CA HIS A 36 -15.55 -0.23 1.25
C HIS A 36 -16.79 -1.13 1.32
N THR A 37 -17.86 -0.67 0.68
CA THR A 37 -19.01 -1.48 0.29
C THR A 37 -19.23 -1.26 -1.20
N GLY A 38 -19.67 -2.28 -1.93
CA GLY A 38 -20.09 -2.06 -3.31
C GLY A 38 -21.08 -3.12 -3.78
N GLU A 39 -21.76 -2.81 -4.86
CA GLU A 39 -22.78 -3.66 -5.45
C GLU A 39 -22.93 -3.40 -6.94
N GLY A 40 -23.43 -4.41 -7.65
CA GLY A 40 -23.74 -4.29 -9.06
C GLY A 40 -24.28 -5.58 -9.64
N LEU A 41 -24.21 -5.68 -10.95
CA LEU A 41 -24.54 -6.89 -11.70
C LEU A 41 -23.29 -7.40 -12.41
N ASP A 42 -23.08 -8.72 -12.40
CA ASP A 42 -22.04 -9.34 -13.20
C ASP A 42 -22.44 -9.45 -14.68
N ALA A 43 -21.54 -9.99 -15.52
CA ALA A 43 -21.78 -10.16 -16.96
C ALA A 43 -22.99 -11.06 -17.29
N ALA A 44 -23.40 -11.93 -16.35
CA ALA A 44 -24.58 -12.80 -16.48
C ALA A 44 -25.85 -12.16 -15.88
N GLY A 45 -25.79 -10.91 -15.41
CA GLY A 45 -26.90 -10.20 -14.78
C GLY A 45 -27.19 -10.65 -13.34
N ARG A 46 -26.28 -11.39 -12.70
CA ARG A 46 -26.42 -11.81 -11.29
C ARG A 46 -25.94 -10.69 -10.37
N PRO A 47 -26.64 -10.44 -9.25
CA PRO A 47 -26.19 -9.43 -8.30
C PRO A 47 -24.90 -9.86 -7.61
N TRP A 48 -24.00 -8.91 -7.42
CA TRP A 48 -22.84 -9.05 -6.56
C TRP A 48 -22.84 -7.96 -5.49
N PHE A 49 -22.20 -8.25 -4.37
CA PHE A 49 -22.07 -7.33 -3.25
C PHE A 49 -20.76 -7.59 -2.50
N SER A 50 -20.14 -6.53 -2.01
CA SER A 50 -19.01 -6.56 -1.08
C SER A 50 -19.35 -5.67 0.11
N ALA A 51 -19.13 -6.18 1.34
CA ALA A 51 -19.25 -5.37 2.55
C ALA A 51 -18.08 -5.61 3.49
N ALA A 52 -17.17 -4.63 3.54
CA ALA A 52 -16.04 -4.67 4.44
C ALA A 52 -15.08 -5.86 4.19
N GLU A 53 -15.04 -6.37 2.95
CA GLU A 53 -14.25 -7.56 2.60
C GLU A 53 -12.97 -7.22 1.85
N LEU A 54 -12.85 -6.01 1.29
CA LEU A 54 -11.66 -5.58 0.55
C LEU A 54 -10.54 -5.05 1.44
N GLU A 55 -10.41 -5.59 2.66
CA GLU A 55 -9.26 -5.54 3.57
C GLU A 55 -8.74 -4.18 4.06
N ALA A 56 -9.21 -3.05 3.52
CA ALA A 56 -8.80 -1.72 3.99
C ALA A 56 -9.16 -1.45 5.46
N GLN A 57 -10.01 -2.30 6.06
CA GLN A 57 -10.42 -2.27 7.47
C GLN A 57 -9.33 -2.66 8.45
N TYR A 58 -8.16 -3.04 7.98
CA TYR A 58 -7.04 -3.46 8.80
C TYR A 58 -5.89 -2.47 8.57
N GLY A 59 -5.15 -2.19 9.62
CA GLY A 59 -4.08 -1.20 9.59
C GLY A 59 -3.21 -1.26 10.84
N ALA A 60 -2.49 -0.18 11.05
CA ALA A 60 -1.45 -0.09 12.06
C ALA A 60 -1.96 0.25 13.47
N TRP A 61 -1.44 -0.42 14.49
CA TRP A 61 -1.60 -0.03 15.89
C TRP A 61 -0.45 0.85 16.36
N GLY A 62 -0.69 1.64 17.40
CA GLY A 62 0.39 2.38 18.07
C GLY A 62 1.26 1.49 18.94
N ALA A 63 2.48 1.93 19.17
CA ALA A 63 3.44 1.28 20.05
C ALA A 63 3.14 1.55 21.54
N THR A 64 3.77 0.76 22.40
CA THR A 64 3.72 0.92 23.87
C THR A 64 5.12 0.81 24.47
N ASP A 65 5.24 0.96 25.78
CA ASP A 65 6.48 0.68 26.51
C ASP A 65 6.91 -0.80 26.44
N ALA A 66 5.99 -1.70 26.09
CA ALA A 66 6.24 -3.13 25.98
C ALA A 66 6.79 -3.55 24.60
N GLY A 67 6.52 -2.78 23.54
CA GLY A 67 7.01 -3.12 22.20
C GLY A 67 6.37 -2.34 21.07
N ASP A 68 6.76 -2.73 19.85
CA ASP A 68 6.31 -2.12 18.60
C ASP A 68 4.81 -2.35 18.36
N GLY A 69 4.20 -1.44 17.61
CA GLY A 69 2.81 -1.55 17.18
C GLY A 69 2.63 -2.61 16.09
N ASN A 70 1.49 -3.30 16.11
CA ASN A 70 1.13 -4.25 15.07
C ASN A 70 0.92 -3.53 13.72
N ASN A 71 1.51 -4.04 12.63
CA ASN A 71 1.38 -3.42 11.30
C ASN A 71 0.03 -3.71 10.62
N HIS A 72 -0.54 -4.90 10.83
CA HIS A 72 -1.77 -5.35 10.15
C HIS A 72 -2.75 -5.96 11.15
N CYS A 73 -3.59 -5.11 11.75
CA CYS A 73 -4.58 -5.51 12.74
C CYS A 73 -5.88 -4.72 12.55
N GLY A 74 -7.02 -5.30 12.94
CA GLY A 74 -8.27 -4.54 13.02
C GLY A 74 -8.18 -3.47 14.11
N LEU A 75 -9.00 -2.42 14.06
CA LEU A 75 -9.07 -1.43 15.13
C LEU A 75 -9.28 -2.08 16.50
N ALA A 76 -8.79 -1.46 17.57
CA ALA A 76 -8.89 -1.98 18.94
C ALA A 76 -10.31 -2.33 19.43
N MET A 77 -11.35 -1.80 18.77
CA MET A 77 -12.76 -2.08 19.09
C MET A 77 -13.36 -3.23 18.28
N LEU A 78 -12.60 -3.78 17.33
CA LEU A 78 -13.00 -4.86 16.44
C LEU A 78 -12.17 -6.10 16.76
N ASN A 79 -12.81 -7.26 16.71
CA ASN A 79 -12.13 -8.54 16.79
C ASN A 79 -12.47 -9.34 15.54
N MET A 80 -11.74 -9.08 14.47
CA MET A 80 -11.97 -9.65 13.15
C MET A 80 -10.70 -10.31 12.65
N ILE A 81 -10.88 -11.42 11.94
CA ILE A 81 -9.81 -12.07 11.18
C ILE A 81 -9.94 -11.66 9.72
N MET A 82 -8.80 -11.38 9.10
CA MET A 82 -8.79 -11.06 7.69
C MET A 82 -9.21 -12.29 6.87
N PRO A 83 -10.19 -12.17 5.95
CA PRO A 83 -10.47 -13.22 4.99
C PRO A 83 -9.27 -13.45 4.06
N ALA A 84 -9.08 -14.69 3.61
CA ALA A 84 -8.06 -15.00 2.62
C ALA A 84 -8.42 -14.38 1.27
N VAL A 85 -7.43 -13.97 0.47
CA VAL A 85 -7.68 -13.44 -0.88
C VAL A 85 -8.43 -14.47 -1.72
N GLU A 86 -8.07 -15.74 -1.60
CA GLU A 86 -8.69 -16.87 -2.26
C GLU A 86 -10.15 -17.10 -1.85
N GLU A 87 -10.60 -16.50 -0.76
CA GLU A 87 -12.00 -16.52 -0.29
C GLU A 87 -12.79 -15.31 -0.80
N ILE A 88 -12.12 -14.16 -1.00
CA ILE A 88 -12.72 -12.90 -1.46
C ILE A 88 -12.98 -12.95 -2.97
N GLU A 89 -11.96 -13.23 -3.78
CA GLU A 89 -11.99 -13.10 -5.24
C GLU A 89 -13.05 -13.99 -5.95
N PRO A 90 -13.44 -15.17 -5.43
CA PRO A 90 -14.54 -15.94 -6.01
C PRO A 90 -15.94 -15.37 -5.74
N ARG A 91 -16.10 -14.52 -4.72
CA ARG A 91 -17.39 -14.00 -4.26
C ARG A 91 -17.64 -12.56 -4.67
N VAL A 92 -16.59 -11.75 -4.66
CA VAL A 92 -16.60 -10.36 -5.10
C VAL A 92 -15.93 -10.30 -6.46
N PRO A 93 -16.51 -9.65 -7.48
CA PRO A 93 -15.88 -9.52 -8.79
C PRO A 93 -14.74 -8.49 -8.72
N ALA A 94 -13.69 -8.82 -7.99
CA ALA A 94 -12.50 -8.00 -7.80
C ALA A 94 -11.26 -8.91 -7.71
N LEU A 95 -10.12 -8.39 -8.14
CA LEU A 95 -8.81 -8.99 -7.90
C LEU A 95 -8.03 -8.10 -6.96
N ILE A 96 -7.34 -8.70 -6.00
CA ILE A 96 -6.43 -8.00 -5.09
C ILE A 96 -5.05 -7.97 -5.75
N LEU A 97 -4.60 -6.78 -6.14
CA LEU A 97 -3.36 -6.61 -6.90
C LEU A 97 -2.14 -6.58 -5.99
N ASP A 98 -2.24 -5.81 -4.91
CA ASP A 98 -1.21 -5.70 -3.89
C ASP A 98 -1.83 -5.68 -2.49
N ARG A 99 -1.01 -6.11 -1.53
CA ARG A 99 -1.27 -6.04 -0.10
C ARG A 99 0.08 -5.94 0.60
N GLU A 100 0.53 -4.72 0.81
CA GLU A 100 1.91 -4.47 1.21
C GLU A 100 1.99 -3.50 2.38
N TYR A 101 3.06 -3.63 3.16
CA TYR A 101 3.42 -2.60 4.14
C TYR A 101 4.03 -1.42 3.41
N VAL A 102 3.64 -0.21 3.80
CA VAL A 102 4.25 1.01 3.28
C VAL A 102 5.38 1.41 4.22
N ALA A 103 6.61 1.27 3.75
CA ALA A 103 7.80 1.66 4.50
C ALA A 103 7.71 3.12 4.98
N ASP A 104 8.33 3.40 6.13
CA ASP A 104 8.46 4.75 6.72
C ASP A 104 7.14 5.43 7.12
N THR A 105 6.01 4.73 7.06
CA THR A 105 4.72 5.31 7.49
C THR A 105 4.47 5.19 8.99
N ALA A 106 5.14 4.27 9.65
CA ALA A 106 5.01 4.06 11.09
C ALA A 106 5.66 5.21 11.86
N GLY A 107 5.00 5.67 12.93
CA GLY A 107 5.54 6.67 13.83
C GLY A 107 6.85 6.19 14.45
N PRO A 108 7.96 6.94 14.24
CA PRO A 108 9.24 6.59 14.84
C PRO A 108 9.20 6.65 16.36
N GLY A 109 9.90 5.74 17.02
CA GLY A 109 10.06 5.74 18.47
C GLY A 109 11.07 4.70 18.92
N ARG A 110 11.42 4.69 20.21
CA ARG A 110 12.18 3.55 20.79
C ARG A 110 11.49 2.24 20.44
N HIS A 111 10.16 2.24 20.53
CA HIS A 111 9.28 1.28 19.89
C HIS A 111 8.51 1.97 18.75
N ARG A 112 8.56 1.38 17.56
CA ARG A 112 7.96 1.90 16.33
C ARG A 112 6.46 1.59 16.35
N GLY A 113 5.63 2.51 15.87
CA GLY A 113 4.22 2.18 15.59
C GLY A 113 4.08 1.09 14.50
N GLY A 114 2.87 0.67 14.19
CA GLY A 114 2.64 -0.19 13.03
C GLY A 114 2.84 0.58 11.72
N ALA A 115 3.35 -0.09 10.68
CA ALA A 115 3.42 0.43 9.33
C ALA A 115 2.01 0.43 8.71
N GLY A 116 1.68 1.50 8.00
CA GLY A 116 0.50 1.57 7.16
C GLY A 116 0.55 0.53 6.03
N LEU A 117 -0.57 0.35 5.37
CA LEU A 117 -0.76 -0.65 4.33
C LEU A 117 -1.15 0.02 3.02
N ALA A 118 -0.51 -0.41 1.93
CA ALA A 118 -0.97 -0.18 0.58
C ALA A 118 -1.81 -1.39 0.16
N LYS A 119 -3.00 -1.11 -0.39
CA LYS A 119 -3.86 -2.11 -0.98
C LYS A 119 -4.56 -1.59 -2.21
N GLN A 120 -4.58 -2.41 -3.24
CA GLN A 120 -5.24 -2.14 -4.51
C GLN A 120 -6.20 -3.27 -4.87
N SER A 121 -7.37 -2.87 -5.35
CA SER A 121 -8.37 -3.81 -5.86
C SER A 121 -8.88 -3.32 -7.19
N ILE A 122 -8.82 -4.17 -8.20
CA ILE A 122 -9.41 -3.92 -9.53
C ILE A 122 -10.72 -4.68 -9.64
N PHE A 123 -11.77 -4.02 -10.11
CA PHE A 123 -13.12 -4.59 -10.21
C PHE A 123 -13.36 -5.20 -11.60
N LEU A 124 -13.84 -6.44 -11.65
CA LEU A 124 -14.11 -7.20 -12.87
C LEU A 124 -15.57 -7.07 -13.36
N ALA A 125 -16.41 -6.37 -12.60
CA ALA A 125 -17.78 -6.05 -12.97
C ALA A 125 -18.07 -4.58 -12.65
N ALA A 126 -18.99 -3.99 -13.42
CA ALA A 126 -19.47 -2.66 -13.14
C ALA A 126 -20.33 -2.64 -11.86
N GLY A 127 -20.32 -1.51 -11.16
CA GLY A 127 -21.13 -1.33 -9.96
C GLY A 127 -20.95 0.03 -9.30
N ASN A 128 -21.62 0.20 -8.18
CA ASN A 128 -21.51 1.36 -7.32
C ASN A 128 -20.65 1.02 -6.10
N HIS A 129 -19.82 1.97 -5.69
CA HIS A 129 -18.92 1.81 -4.56
C HIS A 129 -19.15 2.93 -3.54
N TYR A 130 -19.30 2.54 -2.29
CA TYR A 130 -19.45 3.41 -1.13
C TYR A 130 -18.19 3.32 -0.28
N LEU A 131 -17.60 4.48 -0.01
CA LEU A 131 -16.29 4.59 0.61
C LEU A 131 -16.40 5.49 1.84
N VAL A 132 -15.79 5.06 2.96
CA VAL A 132 -15.84 5.81 4.23
C VAL A 132 -14.45 6.05 4.83
N PRO A 133 -13.55 6.78 4.15
CA PRO A 133 -12.25 7.19 4.71
C PRO A 133 -12.34 8.52 5.48
N LEU A 134 -12.60 8.47 6.79
CA LEU A 134 -12.84 9.70 7.58
C LEU A 134 -11.58 10.33 8.18
N HIS A 135 -10.53 9.56 8.47
CA HIS A 135 -9.42 10.01 9.31
C HIS A 135 -8.08 10.20 8.58
N PHE A 136 -8.11 10.85 7.41
CA PHE A 136 -6.89 11.17 6.63
C PHE A 136 -6.48 12.66 6.64
N ARG A 137 -7.21 13.53 7.35
CA ARG A 137 -6.89 14.96 7.41
C ARG A 137 -5.70 15.27 8.33
N THR A 138 -5.53 14.46 9.36
CA THR A 138 -4.47 14.62 10.35
C THR A 138 -4.01 13.24 10.75
N ALA A 139 -2.73 13.10 11.12
CA ALA A 139 -2.21 11.86 11.67
C ALA A 139 -3.15 11.37 12.79
N SER A 140 -3.54 10.11 12.73
CA SER A 140 -4.39 9.45 13.73
C SER A 140 -3.56 8.59 14.68
N GLY A 141 -2.47 8.01 14.18
CA GLY A 141 -1.45 7.34 14.97
C GLY A 141 -0.57 8.32 15.71
N SER A 142 -1.06 8.94 16.79
CA SER A 142 -0.23 9.84 17.60
C SER A 142 0.91 9.14 18.30
N GLY A 143 2.10 9.72 18.22
CA GLY A 143 3.24 9.36 19.04
C GLY A 143 3.04 9.74 20.50
N VAL A 144 3.71 9.00 21.38
CA VAL A 144 3.63 9.19 22.83
C VAL A 144 4.98 9.02 23.51
N ALA A 145 5.15 9.62 24.69
CA ALA A 145 6.38 9.50 25.50
C ALA A 145 7.69 9.85 24.74
N GLY A 146 7.63 10.78 23.77
CA GLY A 146 8.76 11.16 22.92
C GLY A 146 8.80 10.48 21.55
N GLY A 147 7.88 9.54 21.28
CA GLY A 147 7.65 8.99 19.95
C GLY A 147 6.92 9.97 19.03
N ALA A 148 7.09 9.79 17.72
CA ALA A 148 6.51 10.60 16.68
C ALA A 148 5.21 10.00 16.12
N ASP A 149 4.42 10.85 15.47
CA ASP A 149 3.18 10.47 14.80
C ASP A 149 3.46 9.59 13.58
N GLY A 150 2.56 8.65 13.29
CA GLY A 150 2.54 7.92 12.03
C GLY A 150 1.99 8.79 10.90
N CYS A 151 2.46 8.51 9.68
CA CYS A 151 2.04 9.19 8.46
C CYS A 151 0.53 9.11 8.22
N THR A 152 -0.01 10.15 7.58
CA THR A 152 -1.35 10.12 7.02
C THR A 152 -1.39 9.29 5.74
N GLY A 153 -2.46 8.51 5.60
CA GLY A 153 -2.79 7.77 4.41
C GLY A 153 -3.71 8.53 3.46
N GLY A 154 -4.32 7.78 2.55
CA GLY A 154 -5.25 8.29 1.57
C GLY A 154 -5.97 7.18 0.83
N ALA A 155 -6.86 7.59 -0.08
CA ALA A 155 -7.53 6.66 -0.98
C ALA A 155 -7.66 7.30 -2.36
N TRP A 156 -7.51 6.50 -3.42
CA TRP A 156 -7.59 6.96 -4.80
C TRP A 156 -8.47 6.03 -5.63
N TRP A 157 -9.15 6.63 -6.59
CA TRP A 157 -10.04 5.96 -7.51
C TRP A 157 -9.55 6.16 -8.93
N LEU A 158 -9.22 5.08 -9.63
CA LEU A 158 -8.88 5.13 -11.03
C LEU A 158 -10.03 4.55 -11.85
N ASP A 159 -10.52 5.33 -12.81
CA ASP A 159 -11.48 4.85 -13.80
C ASP A 159 -10.73 3.98 -14.82
N GLY A 160 -10.44 2.73 -14.43
CA GLY A 160 -9.80 1.78 -15.33
C GLY A 160 -10.76 1.21 -16.36
N ARG A 161 -10.18 0.74 -17.46
CA ARG A 161 -10.90 0.07 -18.56
C ARG A 161 -10.23 -1.26 -18.83
N LEU A 162 -10.84 -2.35 -18.37
CA LEU A 162 -10.53 -3.68 -18.87
C LEU A 162 -11.50 -3.99 -19.99
N ASP A 163 -10.97 -4.38 -21.15
CA ASP A 163 -11.76 -4.91 -22.25
C ASP A 163 -12.36 -6.29 -21.89
N GLU A 164 -13.15 -6.82 -22.83
CA GLU A 164 -13.80 -8.14 -22.70
C GLU A 164 -12.80 -9.30 -22.51
N ASN A 165 -11.55 -9.14 -22.94
CA ASN A 165 -10.48 -10.13 -22.79
C ASN A 165 -9.68 -9.95 -21.49
N GLY A 166 -10.05 -8.99 -20.63
CA GLY A 166 -9.27 -8.63 -19.45
C GLY A 166 -7.97 -7.91 -19.78
N SER A 167 -7.82 -7.40 -21.01
CA SER A 167 -6.72 -6.54 -21.41
C SER A 167 -7.14 -5.08 -21.25
N GLY A 168 -6.25 -4.22 -20.77
CA GLY A 168 -6.60 -2.83 -20.50
C GLY A 168 -5.37 -2.02 -20.15
N ASP A 169 -5.58 -0.76 -19.76
CA ASP A 169 -4.50 0.10 -19.30
C ASP A 169 -4.09 -0.27 -17.85
N VAL A 170 -3.57 -1.49 -17.69
CA VAL A 170 -2.91 -1.96 -16.46
C VAL A 170 -1.61 -1.18 -16.18
N ALA A 171 -1.13 -0.37 -17.14
CA ALA A 171 0.06 0.47 -16.94
C ALA A 171 -0.23 1.70 -16.06
N ALA A 172 -1.48 2.15 -15.98
CA ALA A 172 -1.89 3.27 -15.12
C ALA A 172 -2.18 2.86 -13.67
N ILE A 173 -2.04 1.56 -13.33
CA ILE A 173 -2.29 1.06 -11.97
C ILE A 173 -1.43 1.79 -10.94
N ASP A 174 -0.19 2.13 -11.32
CA ASP A 174 0.77 2.86 -10.49
C ASP A 174 0.78 4.38 -10.68
N ASP A 175 -0.06 4.90 -11.59
CA ASP A 175 -0.11 6.32 -11.91
C ASP A 175 -1.12 7.06 -11.03
N PHE A 176 -0.63 7.69 -9.96
CA PHE A 176 -1.45 8.55 -9.12
C PHE A 176 -2.06 9.72 -9.90
N ALA A 177 -1.36 10.28 -10.90
CA ALA A 177 -1.84 11.44 -11.64
C ALA A 177 -3.11 11.11 -12.45
N ALA A 178 -3.24 9.86 -12.89
CA ALA A 178 -4.44 9.36 -13.55
C ALA A 178 -5.61 9.08 -12.57
N ALA A 179 -5.33 8.90 -11.28
CA ALA A 179 -6.32 8.53 -10.27
C ALA A 179 -6.94 9.75 -9.58
N ALA A 180 -8.26 9.72 -9.37
CA ALA A 180 -8.98 10.73 -8.60
C ALA A 180 -8.79 10.49 -7.09
N PRO A 181 -8.24 11.45 -6.32
CA PRO A 181 -7.96 11.24 -4.90
C PRO A 181 -9.24 11.23 -4.06
N ILE A 182 -9.75 10.11 -3.59
CA ILE A 182 -10.97 10.03 -2.76
C ILE A 182 -10.78 10.79 -1.44
N ALA A 183 -9.67 10.58 -0.76
CA ALA A 183 -9.36 11.22 0.52
C ALA A 183 -7.85 11.28 0.80
N GLY A 184 -7.44 12.22 1.66
CA GLY A 184 -6.04 12.41 2.05
C GLY A 184 -5.47 13.72 1.55
N HIS A 185 -4.28 14.07 2.03
CA HIS A 185 -3.52 15.21 1.51
C HIS A 185 -2.69 14.75 0.32
N VAL A 186 -2.85 15.44 -0.81
CA VAL A 186 -2.22 15.06 -2.07
C VAL A 186 -1.65 16.26 -2.80
N ASP A 187 -0.59 16.01 -3.57
CA ASP A 187 -0.08 17.00 -4.51
C ASP A 187 -1.14 17.32 -5.58
N ALA A 188 -1.30 18.60 -5.90
CA ALA A 188 -2.41 19.06 -6.75
C ALA A 188 -2.31 18.60 -8.22
N VAL A 189 -1.13 18.14 -8.66
CA VAL A 189 -0.89 17.72 -10.05
C VAL A 189 -0.64 16.23 -10.15
N SER A 190 0.27 15.71 -9.33
CA SER A 190 0.64 14.29 -9.36
C SER A 190 -0.31 13.41 -8.56
N HIS A 191 -1.14 14.01 -7.68
CA HIS A 191 -2.02 13.31 -6.74
C HIS A 191 -1.32 12.35 -5.78
N GLU A 192 0.02 12.36 -5.73
CA GLU A 192 0.80 11.57 -4.78
C GLU A 192 0.51 12.03 -3.35
N PRO A 193 0.58 11.12 -2.35
CA PRO A 193 0.45 11.48 -0.95
C PRO A 193 1.46 12.56 -0.56
N ARG A 194 0.98 13.65 0.04
CA ARG A 194 1.81 14.80 0.39
C ARG A 194 1.20 15.59 1.55
N GLU A 195 1.86 15.67 2.70
CA GLU A 195 1.29 16.29 3.92
C GLU A 195 0.88 17.76 3.76
N ASP A 196 1.67 18.57 3.04
CA ASP A 196 1.39 19.98 2.72
C ASP A 196 0.49 20.16 1.49
N GLY A 197 -0.01 19.04 0.94
CA GLY A 197 -0.88 18.99 -0.22
C GLY A 197 -2.32 19.41 0.05
N GLU A 198 -3.10 19.47 -1.03
CA GLU A 198 -4.53 19.75 -0.96
C GLU A 198 -5.27 18.58 -0.32
N PHE A 199 -6.18 18.88 0.62
CA PHE A 199 -6.97 17.85 1.26
C PHE A 199 -8.16 17.44 0.40
N ALA A 200 -8.14 16.22 -0.12
CA ALA A 200 -9.29 15.60 -0.74
C ALA A 200 -10.26 15.10 0.33
N PHE A 201 -11.54 15.47 0.21
CA PHE A 201 -12.60 15.00 1.09
C PHE A 201 -13.52 14.01 0.36
N PHE A 202 -13.73 12.83 0.94
CA PHE A 202 -14.54 11.77 0.33
C PHE A 202 -16.00 12.19 0.12
N GLY A 203 -16.54 13.02 1.02
CA GLY A 203 -17.94 13.47 0.99
C GLY A 203 -18.30 14.35 -0.21
N ARG A 204 -17.33 14.72 -1.07
CA ARG A 204 -17.62 15.39 -2.36
C ARG A 204 -18.37 14.49 -3.34
N ARG A 205 -18.29 13.16 -3.15
CA ARG A 205 -18.96 12.17 -3.97
C ARG A 205 -19.51 11.06 -3.07
N ALA A 206 -20.83 10.96 -2.98
CA ALA A 206 -21.49 9.97 -2.13
C ALA A 206 -21.35 8.54 -2.66
N VAL A 207 -21.27 8.38 -3.99
CA VAL A 207 -21.21 7.09 -4.69
C VAL A 207 -20.19 7.17 -5.81
N TRP A 208 -19.31 6.18 -5.87
CA TRP A 208 -18.30 6.00 -6.90
C TRP A 208 -18.76 4.90 -7.86
N PRO A 209 -19.50 5.21 -8.93
CA PRO A 209 -19.75 4.25 -10.01
C PRO A 209 -18.41 3.86 -10.65
N GLY A 210 -18.23 2.56 -10.84
CA GLY A 210 -17.10 1.96 -11.53
C GLY A 210 -17.55 1.08 -12.67
N GLU A 211 -16.84 1.17 -13.78
CA GLU A 211 -16.95 0.20 -14.87
C GLU A 211 -16.03 -1.00 -14.59
N ARG A 212 -16.15 -2.05 -15.42
CA ARG A 212 -15.19 -3.15 -15.42
C ARG A 212 -13.77 -2.61 -15.68
N GLY A 213 -12.89 -2.84 -14.73
CA GLY A 213 -11.51 -2.35 -14.70
C GLY A 213 -11.28 -1.18 -13.75
N ALA A 214 -12.31 -0.62 -13.13
CA ALA A 214 -12.12 0.40 -12.10
C ALA A 214 -11.21 -0.10 -10.97
N LEU A 215 -10.35 0.77 -10.45
CA LEU A 215 -9.40 0.45 -9.40
C LEU A 215 -9.59 1.34 -8.19
N LEU A 216 -9.56 0.71 -7.02
CA LEU A 216 -9.57 1.36 -5.72
C LEU A 216 -8.24 1.12 -5.02
N ARG A 217 -7.54 2.20 -4.68
CA ARG A 217 -6.30 2.20 -3.92
C ARG A 217 -6.51 2.76 -2.53
N TRP A 218 -5.94 2.08 -1.54
CA TRP A 218 -5.93 2.44 -0.13
C TRP A 218 -4.51 2.54 0.37
N HIS A 219 -4.16 3.66 1.00
CA HIS A 219 -3.02 3.78 1.87
C HIS A 219 -3.55 4.04 3.27
N THR A 220 -3.37 3.13 4.22
CA THR A 220 -3.82 3.36 5.60
C THR A 220 -2.85 4.29 6.33
N ASN A 221 -3.34 4.97 7.37
CA ASN A 221 -2.46 5.69 8.28
C ASN A 221 -1.47 4.73 8.96
N GLY A 222 -0.31 5.26 9.36
CA GLY A 222 0.59 4.60 10.28
C GLY A 222 0.14 4.68 11.74
N GLY A 223 0.67 3.80 12.57
CA GLY A 223 0.50 3.82 14.03
C GLY A 223 1.52 4.75 14.68
N GLY A 224 1.22 5.29 15.85
CA GLY A 224 2.12 6.18 16.57
C GLY A 224 3.27 5.47 17.26
N GLY A 225 4.44 6.10 17.29
CA GLY A 225 5.63 5.60 17.99
C GLY A 225 5.59 5.83 19.50
N TRP A 226 6.41 5.09 20.23
CA TRP A 226 6.58 5.23 21.67
C TRP A 226 8.06 5.46 22.01
N GLY A 227 8.35 6.47 22.83
CA GLY A 227 9.71 6.76 23.28
C GLY A 227 10.58 7.45 22.25
N GLU A 228 11.71 8.02 22.69
CA GLU A 228 12.67 8.70 21.81
C GLU A 228 13.21 7.79 20.68
N PRO A 229 13.04 8.14 19.39
CA PRO A 229 13.48 7.29 18.26
C PRO A 229 14.96 6.95 18.27
N TYR A 230 15.82 7.90 18.66
CA TYR A 230 17.28 7.73 18.69
C TYR A 230 17.73 6.78 19.82
N ALA A 231 16.83 6.41 20.73
CA ALA A 231 17.06 5.39 21.75
C ALA A 231 16.74 3.96 21.27
N ARG A 232 16.15 3.77 20.07
CA ARG A 232 15.91 2.44 19.49
C ARG A 232 17.23 1.70 19.26
N ASP A 233 17.23 0.39 19.53
CA ASP A 233 18.38 -0.48 19.24
C ASP A 233 18.69 -0.47 17.73
N PRO A 234 19.92 -0.13 17.29
CA PRO A 234 20.29 -0.19 15.88
C PRO A 234 20.04 -1.55 15.22
N GLN A 235 20.14 -2.66 15.96
CA GLN A 235 19.82 -3.98 15.42
C GLN A 235 18.33 -4.21 15.23
N ALA A 236 17.47 -3.54 16.03
CA ALA A 236 16.03 -3.52 15.77
C ALA A 236 15.71 -2.73 14.50
N VAL A 237 16.36 -1.60 14.28
CA VAL A 237 16.22 -0.81 13.05
C VAL A 237 16.70 -1.61 11.84
N LEU A 238 17.80 -2.37 11.95
CA LEU A 238 18.26 -3.27 10.88
C LEU A 238 17.17 -4.29 10.49
N ARG A 239 16.48 -4.87 11.48
CA ARG A 239 15.35 -5.79 11.24
C ARG A 239 14.17 -5.07 10.60
N ASP A 240 13.83 -3.85 11.03
CA ASP A 240 12.79 -3.05 10.40
C ASP A 240 13.11 -2.78 8.91
N VAL A 241 14.38 -2.56 8.58
CA VAL A 241 14.85 -2.38 7.19
C VAL A 241 14.77 -3.66 6.39
N ARG A 242 15.23 -4.77 6.97
CA ARG A 242 15.15 -6.10 6.37
C ARG A 242 13.70 -6.51 6.07
N ASP A 243 12.80 -6.21 7.00
CA ASP A 243 11.39 -6.61 6.93
C ASP A 243 10.52 -5.59 6.15
N GLY A 244 11.11 -4.51 5.62
CA GLY A 244 10.46 -3.53 4.75
C GLY A 244 9.56 -2.51 5.46
N TYR A 245 9.62 -2.42 6.79
CA TYR A 245 8.85 -1.43 7.56
C TYR A 245 9.50 -0.04 7.56
N VAL A 246 10.81 0.00 7.45
CA VAL A 246 11.64 1.20 7.44
C VAL A 246 12.57 1.12 6.24
N SER A 247 12.78 2.20 5.49
CA SER A 247 13.77 2.22 4.42
C SER A 247 15.17 2.48 4.98
N ILE A 248 16.23 2.23 4.19
CA ILE A 248 17.60 2.64 4.58
C ILE A 248 17.67 4.16 4.85
N ALA A 249 16.95 4.95 4.05
CA ALA A 249 16.88 6.40 4.24
C ALA A 249 16.11 6.76 5.53
N GLY A 250 14.99 6.10 5.80
CA GLY A 250 14.22 6.25 7.03
C GLY A 250 15.00 5.86 8.29
N ALA A 251 15.79 4.78 8.22
CA ALA A 251 16.68 4.37 9.31
C ALA A 251 17.65 5.49 9.71
N ALA A 252 18.24 6.16 8.73
CA ALA A 252 19.17 7.27 8.97
C ALA A 252 18.44 8.54 9.46
N ARG A 253 17.32 8.89 8.81
CA ARG A 253 16.53 10.09 9.10
C ARG A 253 15.90 10.03 10.50
N ASP A 254 15.17 8.95 10.78
CA ASP A 254 14.24 8.88 11.90
C ASP A 254 14.89 8.29 13.17
N TYR A 255 15.88 7.40 13.02
CA TYR A 255 16.52 6.69 14.13
C TYR A 255 18.02 6.98 14.28
N GLY A 256 18.60 7.73 13.34
CA GLY A 256 20.03 8.00 13.30
C GLY A 256 20.87 6.75 13.07
N VAL A 257 20.34 5.73 12.39
CA VAL A 257 21.03 4.44 12.16
C VAL A 257 21.45 4.34 10.70
N ALA A 258 22.75 4.13 10.48
CA ALA A 258 23.29 3.89 9.15
C ALA A 258 23.27 2.39 8.85
N VAL A 259 22.64 2.00 7.74
CA VAL A 259 22.54 0.61 7.26
C VAL A 259 23.14 0.52 5.86
N HIS A 260 23.95 -0.51 5.61
CA HIS A 260 24.51 -0.81 4.29
C HIS A 260 24.00 -2.16 3.78
N GLY A 261 23.86 -2.27 2.45
CA GLY A 261 23.41 -3.48 1.75
C GLY A 261 22.18 -3.21 0.88
N ASP A 262 21.54 -4.26 0.40
CA ASP A 262 20.35 -4.19 -0.46
C ASP A 262 19.18 -4.94 0.18
N PRO A 263 18.14 -4.24 0.69
CA PRO A 263 17.01 -4.88 1.36
C PRO A 263 16.11 -5.68 0.40
N GLN A 264 16.20 -5.44 -0.90
CA GLN A 264 15.32 -6.08 -1.89
C GLN A 264 15.92 -7.38 -2.41
N THR A 265 17.21 -7.39 -2.73
CA THR A 265 17.85 -8.56 -3.36
C THR A 265 18.75 -9.36 -2.42
N ASP A 266 19.21 -8.78 -1.30
CA ASP A 266 20.04 -9.42 -0.29
C ASP A 266 19.70 -8.94 1.14
N PRO A 267 18.46 -9.14 1.61
CA PRO A 267 18.01 -8.66 2.92
C PRO A 267 18.83 -9.21 4.10
N GLU A 268 19.33 -10.44 4.00
CA GLU A 268 20.16 -11.05 5.04
C GLU A 268 21.62 -10.53 5.04
N GLY A 269 22.04 -9.87 3.96
CA GLY A 269 23.34 -9.22 3.83
C GLY A 269 23.41 -7.82 4.45
N LEU A 270 22.29 -7.29 4.97
CA LEU A 270 22.23 -5.97 5.57
C LEU A 270 23.09 -5.89 6.84
N VAL A 271 23.84 -4.79 6.99
CA VAL A 271 24.70 -4.55 8.16
C VAL A 271 24.55 -3.13 8.70
N VAL A 272 24.62 -3.01 10.02
CA VAL A 272 24.68 -1.70 10.69
C VAL A 272 26.10 -1.14 10.61
N ASP A 273 26.23 0.08 10.10
CA ASP A 273 27.45 0.88 10.24
C ASP A 273 27.48 1.52 11.63
N VAL A 274 28.22 0.90 12.55
CA VAL A 274 28.36 1.37 13.93
C VAL A 274 28.97 2.77 13.98
N ALA A 275 29.98 3.06 13.16
CA ALA A 275 30.64 4.35 13.16
C ALA A 275 29.75 5.44 12.53
N GLY A 276 29.05 5.10 11.45
CA GLY A 276 28.04 5.96 10.82
C GLY A 276 26.88 6.29 11.77
N THR A 277 26.34 5.28 12.43
CA THR A 277 25.29 5.42 13.44
C THR A 277 25.73 6.33 14.59
N ALA A 278 26.95 6.15 15.12
CA ALA A 278 27.48 7.02 16.16
C ALA A 278 27.59 8.48 15.71
N ARG A 279 28.03 8.72 14.46
CA ARG A 279 28.09 10.07 13.88
C ARG A 279 26.70 10.69 13.74
N LEU A 280 25.74 9.95 13.17
CA LEU A 280 24.36 10.43 12.99
C LEU A 280 23.71 10.78 14.33
N ARG A 281 23.83 9.91 15.33
CA ARG A 281 23.26 10.16 16.67
C ARG A 281 23.95 11.27 17.44
N ALA A 282 25.23 11.54 17.18
CA ALA A 282 25.94 12.67 17.79
C ALA A 282 25.48 14.03 17.26
N VAL A 283 25.04 14.10 15.99
CA VAL A 283 24.43 15.31 15.41
C VAL A 283 23.01 15.54 15.95
N GLY A 284 22.35 14.46 16.38
CA GLY A 284 20.99 14.49 16.87
C GLY A 284 19.96 14.51 15.72
N PRO A 285 18.66 14.62 16.04
CA PRO A 285 17.61 14.60 15.03
C PRO A 285 17.78 15.77 14.06
N VAL A 286 17.92 15.45 12.78
CA VAL A 286 17.85 16.44 11.71
C VAL A 286 16.40 16.92 11.66
N ARG A 287 16.16 18.19 12.02
CA ARG A 287 14.84 18.81 11.85
C ARG A 287 14.56 19.01 10.37
N VAL A 288 14.02 17.97 9.74
CA VAL A 288 13.38 18.09 8.43
C VAL A 288 12.05 18.79 8.68
N THR A 289 11.86 19.98 8.10
CA THR A 289 10.53 20.61 8.08
C THR A 289 9.58 19.67 7.34
N SER A 290 8.38 19.46 7.89
CA SER A 290 7.40 18.38 7.60
C SER A 290 7.10 17.99 6.13
N ALA A 291 7.60 18.71 5.13
CA ALA A 291 7.35 18.42 3.72
C ALA A 291 8.01 17.11 3.22
N ASP A 292 9.15 16.68 3.77
CA ASP A 292 9.89 15.50 3.26
C ASP A 292 9.73 14.22 4.11
N ALA A 293 8.98 14.28 5.23
CA ALA A 293 8.88 13.16 6.18
C ALA A 293 7.98 12.02 5.67
N CYS A 294 7.05 12.34 4.77
CA CYS A 294 6.03 11.41 4.29
C CYS A 294 6.03 11.30 2.74
N ALA A 295 7.18 11.58 2.11
CA ALA A 295 7.35 11.26 0.70
C ALA A 295 7.32 9.73 0.57
N ALA A 296 6.35 9.21 -0.17
CA ALA A 296 6.28 7.80 -0.52
C ALA A 296 7.67 7.34 -1.01
N PRO A 297 8.14 6.13 -0.65
CA PRO A 297 9.37 5.61 -1.25
C PRO A 297 9.22 5.69 -2.78
N PRO A 298 10.32 6.00 -3.52
CA PRO A 298 10.27 5.94 -4.97
C PRO A 298 9.68 4.59 -5.37
N CYS A 299 8.70 4.65 -6.28
CA CYS A 299 7.98 3.52 -6.83
C CYS A 299 8.85 2.27 -6.85
N VAL A 300 8.34 1.19 -6.25
CA VAL A 300 8.90 -0.15 -6.36
C VAL A 300 9.34 -0.35 -7.80
N ALA A 301 10.57 -0.82 -8.03
CA ALA A 301 11.08 -1.06 -9.38
C ALA A 301 10.01 -1.86 -10.13
N GLY A 302 9.36 -1.20 -11.10
CA GLY A 302 8.20 -1.76 -11.78
C GLY A 302 8.57 -3.12 -12.35
N VAL A 303 7.65 -4.08 -12.28
CA VAL A 303 7.83 -5.37 -12.94
C VAL A 303 7.88 -5.12 -14.43
N HIS A 304 9.09 -5.06 -15.00
CA HIS A 304 9.28 -4.89 -16.42
C HIS A 304 9.13 -6.24 -17.12
N LEU A 305 8.21 -6.28 -18.08
CA LEU A 305 8.00 -7.44 -18.95
C LEU A 305 8.97 -7.38 -20.13
N ASP A 306 9.96 -8.26 -20.14
CA ASP A 306 10.86 -8.42 -21.28
C ASP A 306 10.10 -8.98 -22.50
N ARG A 307 10.05 -8.19 -23.57
CA ARG A 307 9.42 -8.56 -24.84
C ARG A 307 10.49 -8.88 -25.87
N ALA A 308 10.55 -10.14 -26.30
CA ALA A 308 11.48 -10.57 -27.33
C ALA A 308 10.90 -10.28 -28.72
N THR A 309 11.60 -9.51 -29.55
CA THR A 309 11.18 -9.25 -30.93
C THR A 309 11.11 -10.55 -31.74
N VAL A 310 10.05 -10.71 -32.53
CA VAL A 310 9.83 -11.86 -33.41
C VAL A 310 9.84 -11.38 -34.86
N ALA A 311 10.57 -12.07 -35.74
CA ALA A 311 10.57 -11.77 -37.16
C ALA A 311 9.24 -12.21 -37.79
N GLY A 312 8.63 -11.36 -38.61
CA GLY A 312 7.40 -11.66 -39.33
C GLY A 312 6.60 -10.40 -39.60
N VAL A 313 5.41 -10.58 -40.18
CA VAL A 313 4.47 -9.49 -40.45
C VAL A 313 3.12 -9.87 -39.86
N CYS A 314 2.49 -8.91 -39.19
CA CYS A 314 1.13 -9.07 -38.67
C CYS A 314 0.16 -9.29 -39.84
N PRO A 315 -0.60 -10.40 -39.86
CA PRO A 315 -1.55 -10.67 -40.93
C PRO A 315 -2.73 -9.70 -40.95
N GLU A 316 -3.00 -9.03 -39.82
CA GLU A 316 -4.14 -8.12 -39.66
C GLU A 316 -3.82 -6.69 -40.15
N CYS A 317 -2.65 -6.14 -39.76
CA CYS A 317 -2.31 -4.74 -40.02
C CYS A 317 -1.05 -4.53 -40.87
N GLY A 318 -0.34 -5.59 -41.25
CA GLY A 318 0.88 -5.50 -42.05
C GLY A 318 2.11 -4.97 -41.32
N SER A 319 2.04 -4.74 -40.01
CA SER A 319 3.19 -4.28 -39.20
C SER A 319 4.18 -5.41 -38.93
N ASP A 320 5.48 -5.12 -38.99
CA ASP A 320 6.57 -6.03 -38.64
C ASP A 320 6.95 -5.99 -37.15
N ALA A 321 6.29 -5.14 -36.36
CA ALA A 321 6.52 -5.02 -34.93
C ALA A 321 5.82 -6.17 -34.19
N LEU A 322 6.41 -7.36 -34.19
CA LEU A 322 5.92 -8.52 -33.45
C LEU A 322 6.80 -8.78 -32.22
N ALA A 323 6.19 -9.17 -31.11
CA ALA A 323 6.93 -9.56 -29.91
C ALA A 323 6.32 -10.76 -29.20
N ALA A 324 7.20 -11.56 -28.59
CA ALA A 324 6.88 -12.71 -27.77
C ALA A 324 7.13 -12.42 -26.29
N TYR A 325 6.15 -12.71 -25.43
CA TYR A 325 6.22 -12.48 -23.99
C TYR A 325 5.18 -13.32 -23.24
N PRO A 326 5.36 -13.56 -21.92
CA PRO A 326 4.36 -14.26 -21.13
C PRO A 326 3.17 -13.33 -20.81
N VAL A 327 1.98 -13.90 -20.77
CA VAL A 327 0.73 -13.23 -20.37
C VAL A 327 -0.06 -14.16 -19.46
N LEU A 328 -0.61 -13.62 -18.39
CA LEU A 328 -1.56 -14.32 -17.52
C LEU A 328 -2.98 -14.10 -18.05
N SER A 329 -3.77 -15.17 -18.18
CA SER A 329 -5.16 -15.10 -18.63
C SER A 329 -6.00 -16.18 -17.92
N GLU A 330 -7.30 -16.18 -18.16
CA GLU A 330 -8.19 -17.26 -17.70
C GLU A 330 -7.70 -18.60 -18.28
N GLY A 331 -7.25 -19.51 -17.41
CA GLY A 331 -6.58 -20.76 -17.78
C GLY A 331 -5.08 -20.84 -17.46
N GLY A 332 -4.47 -19.78 -16.91
CA GLY A 332 -3.07 -19.79 -16.44
C GLY A 332 -2.14 -18.93 -17.28
N TRP A 333 -0.84 -19.23 -17.21
CA TRP A 333 0.19 -18.52 -17.95
C TRP A 333 0.26 -18.99 -19.40
N PHE A 334 0.50 -18.06 -20.32
CA PHE A 334 0.65 -18.33 -21.74
C PHE A 334 1.87 -17.59 -22.30
N ARG A 335 2.62 -18.24 -23.18
CA ARG A 335 3.55 -17.57 -24.08
C ARG A 335 2.77 -17.11 -25.31
N VAL A 336 2.74 -15.80 -25.56
CA VAL A 336 2.04 -15.23 -26.73
C VAL A 336 3.02 -14.60 -27.70
N VAL A 337 2.63 -14.56 -28.99
CA VAL A 337 3.23 -13.68 -30.00
C VAL A 337 2.17 -12.69 -30.44
N LYS A 338 2.39 -11.40 -30.20
CA LYS A 338 1.44 -10.34 -30.55
C LYS A 338 2.08 -9.26 -31.42
N CYS A 339 1.27 -8.70 -32.31
CA CYS A 339 1.60 -7.45 -32.97
C CYS A 339 1.60 -6.30 -31.96
N GLN A 340 2.65 -5.50 -31.94
CA GLN A 340 2.80 -4.36 -31.05
C GLN A 340 2.07 -3.11 -31.57
N ALA A 341 1.61 -3.12 -32.82
CA ALA A 341 0.84 -2.03 -33.41
C ALA A 341 -0.68 -2.19 -33.20
N CYS A 342 -1.23 -3.40 -33.41
CA CYS A 342 -2.68 -3.65 -33.33
C CYS A 342 -3.10 -4.71 -32.30
N LEU A 343 -2.14 -5.28 -31.56
CA LEU A 343 -2.37 -6.30 -30.53
C LEU A 343 -2.99 -7.63 -31.02
N HIS A 344 -3.09 -7.83 -32.33
CA HIS A 344 -3.47 -9.12 -32.91
C HIS A 344 -2.55 -10.24 -32.40
N SER A 345 -3.15 -11.37 -32.01
CA SER A 345 -2.43 -12.51 -31.44
C SER A 345 -2.14 -13.54 -32.53
N LEU A 346 -0.87 -13.70 -32.87
CA LEU A 346 -0.43 -14.65 -33.91
C LEU A 346 -0.26 -16.07 -33.34
N ALA A 347 0.13 -16.18 -32.08
CA ALA A 347 0.29 -17.46 -31.40
C ALA A 347 -0.01 -17.32 -29.90
N ARG A 348 -0.53 -18.39 -29.30
CA ARG A 348 -0.81 -18.51 -27.87
C ARG A 348 -0.58 -19.96 -27.45
N GLU A 349 0.43 -20.19 -26.61
CA GLU A 349 0.80 -21.51 -26.10
C GLU A 349 0.75 -21.48 -24.58
N ALA A 350 0.20 -22.52 -23.94
CA ALA A 350 0.16 -22.61 -22.49
C ALA A 350 1.59 -22.78 -21.92
N ASP A 351 1.90 -22.01 -20.89
CA ASP A 351 3.16 -22.05 -20.17
C ASP A 351 2.85 -22.42 -18.72
N ALA A 352 3.16 -23.64 -18.30
CA ALA A 352 2.79 -24.12 -16.97
C ALA A 352 3.49 -23.36 -15.83
N ASN A 353 4.59 -22.65 -16.10
CA ASN A 353 5.43 -22.01 -15.09
C ASN A 353 5.46 -20.48 -15.21
N GLY A 354 5.03 -19.90 -16.33
CA GLY A 354 5.07 -18.46 -16.56
C GLY A 354 6.49 -17.87 -16.51
N PRO A 355 6.65 -16.55 -16.23
CA PRO A 355 7.96 -15.93 -16.05
C PRO A 355 8.66 -16.34 -14.74
N VAL A 356 8.06 -17.21 -13.93
CA VAL A 356 8.59 -17.60 -12.63
C VAL A 356 9.68 -18.65 -12.82
N VAL A 357 10.94 -18.22 -12.72
CA VAL A 357 12.07 -19.14 -12.53
C VAL A 357 12.11 -19.52 -11.05
N LEU A 358 11.72 -20.76 -10.71
CA LEU A 358 12.00 -21.33 -9.40
C LEU A 358 13.53 -21.33 -9.20
N LYS A 359 14.05 -20.40 -8.38
CA LYS A 359 15.48 -20.31 -8.06
C LYS A 359 16.01 -21.51 -7.25
N SER A 360 15.14 -22.44 -6.86
CA SER A 360 15.52 -23.71 -6.24
C SER A 360 15.05 -24.90 -7.10
N ARG A 361 16.01 -25.77 -7.45
CA ARG A 361 15.67 -27.17 -7.76
C ARG A 361 15.29 -27.83 -6.45
N LEU A 362 14.01 -27.89 -6.14
CA LEU A 362 13.50 -28.88 -5.18
C LEU A 362 13.56 -30.24 -5.88
N VAL A 363 14.57 -31.03 -5.49
CA VAL A 363 14.65 -32.48 -5.71
C VAL A 363 13.80 -33.18 -4.66
#